data_AF-A0A7W9PTQ4-F1
#
_entry.id   AF-A0A7W9PTQ4-F1
#
_cell.length_a   1.000
_cell.length_b   1.000
_cell.length_c   1.000
_cell.angle_alpha   90.00
_cell.angle_beta   90.00
_cell.angle_gamma   90.00
#
_symmetry.space_group_name_H-M   'P 1'
#
loop_
_entity.id
_entity.type
_entity.pdbx_description
1 polymer ?
#
loop_
_entity_poly.entity_id
_entity_poly.type
_entity_poly.pdbx_seq_one_letter_code
_entity_poly.pdbx_strand_id
1 'polypeptide(L)'
;MDWDEDEVPEREVLPEPAAGHGYLIDATSRVVSEPTARALTAWAEELHDQGGCLVIIANQGAWKGDNRIEVVAVRPDAGQVARNHLAYLGCQAQAQWLQLDPQRTMSRGLLRQPVPSDPTVGVLADLITRSVSPSDAVAIAERLRNIAPERVVRAVELRDNKDEQGLDEIRRIREEVLLWTSFLEKKLTDTGTRGEDRVMLLAAAYLEGAPLELCIKAATAFGSRDEPIARRYREGRSPRRRLRDVGVDVTPSDTAAFDSRPGLASSAIHMDWHHWADERAETVKWLTRITASDGVARAWAEQVGSRLLDLSKTAVDPPFFTVLDAWTSASPDTGRIDVIARLMTQAAETGELARDAHKQLLDWARKPQLSHRKVVAQVCAGRYGMRWPHMALVRLRHILAMEDDATHIAATALESYAGKSSDGLKRIVATIETWLEKYPNHAAGPRAFLALTDPSYNVLDRLMASAQVSPVIRDFLISGWMQTLEQADVRDRAYQVLLGWAKAAHEGRLESGTTFGILTDVRNAHTPVDAMSRFLYGSPGQDDRALIEARLALANLQTCNHAECLEPSCPLKQAPGSSSGSSSDSSTAGGPGELRT
;
A
#
# COMPACT_ATOMS: atom_id res chain seq x y z
N MET A 1 -12.32 15.52 52.67
CA MET A 1 -13.04 15.83 53.92
C MET A 1 -14.50 16.01 53.56
N ASP A 2 -15.37 15.31 54.29
CA ASP A 2 -16.82 15.40 54.16
C ASP A 2 -17.31 16.41 55.21
N TRP A 3 -17.85 17.53 54.74
CA TRP A 3 -18.68 18.44 55.53
C TRP A 3 -19.97 18.64 54.74
N ASP A 4 -21.11 18.73 55.42
CA ASP A 4 -22.43 18.77 54.78
C ASP A 4 -22.65 20.07 53.97
N GLU A 5 -23.56 20.01 52.99
CA GLU A 5 -23.74 21.00 51.90
C GLU A 5 -24.02 22.44 52.37
N ASP A 6 -24.46 22.64 53.61
CA ASP A 6 -24.81 23.93 54.20
C ASP A 6 -24.02 24.27 55.48
N GLU A 7 -23.06 23.44 55.87
CA GLU A 7 -22.32 23.63 57.12
C GLU A 7 -21.00 24.40 56.88
N VAL A 8 -20.74 25.38 57.74
CA VAL A 8 -19.46 26.09 57.76
C VAL A 8 -18.44 25.12 58.36
N PRO A 9 -17.34 24.78 57.68
CA PRO A 9 -16.36 23.84 58.20
C PRO A 9 -15.82 24.39 59.52
N GLU A 10 -16.13 23.69 60.60
CA GLU A 10 -15.67 24.05 61.92
C GLU A 10 -14.15 23.90 61.99
N ARG A 11 -13.50 24.75 62.80
CA ARG A 11 -12.04 24.76 62.96
C ARG A 11 -11.48 23.41 63.39
N GLU A 12 -12.28 22.58 64.05
CA GLU A 12 -11.93 21.23 64.51
C GLU A 12 -11.88 20.21 63.36
N VAL A 13 -12.55 20.48 62.24
CA VAL A 13 -12.56 19.62 61.04
C VAL A 13 -11.39 19.95 60.12
N LEU A 14 -10.89 21.19 60.15
CA LEU A 14 -9.74 21.60 59.36
C LEU A 14 -8.42 21.17 60.04
N PRO A 15 -7.48 20.56 59.31
CA PRO A 15 -6.21 20.15 59.89
C PRO A 15 -5.44 21.36 60.40
N GLU A 16 -4.69 21.17 61.50
CA GLU A 16 -3.83 22.21 62.02
C GLU A 16 -2.82 22.65 60.94
N PRO A 17 -2.63 23.97 60.76
CA PRO A 17 -1.60 24.49 59.85
C PRO A 17 -0.22 23.91 60.16
N ALA A 18 0.39 23.25 59.18
CA ALA A 18 1.75 22.76 59.26
C ALA A 18 2.66 23.59 58.34
N ALA A 19 3.79 24.05 58.88
CA ALA A 19 4.72 24.88 58.13
C ALA A 19 5.20 24.17 56.84
N GLY A 20 5.20 24.90 55.72
CA GLY A 20 5.65 24.41 54.41
C GLY A 20 4.72 23.41 53.73
N HIS A 21 3.49 23.20 54.22
CA HIS A 21 2.51 22.30 53.61
C HIS A 21 1.45 23.05 52.82
N GLY A 22 1.08 22.50 51.66
CA GLY A 22 -0.05 22.96 50.85
C GLY A 22 -1.24 22.01 51.01
N TYR A 23 -2.44 22.57 51.09
CA TYR A 23 -3.69 21.83 51.24
C TYR A 23 -4.53 21.98 49.97
N LEU A 24 -5.18 20.89 49.53
CA LEU A 24 -6.02 20.87 48.34
C LEU A 24 -7.46 20.50 48.70
N ILE A 25 -8.41 21.33 48.31
CA ILE A 25 -9.84 21.06 48.41
C ILE A 25 -10.41 20.93 47.00
N ASP A 26 -11.02 19.77 46.72
CA ASP A 26 -11.85 19.59 45.53
C ASP A 26 -13.31 19.96 45.87
N ALA A 27 -13.78 21.03 45.23
CA ALA A 27 -15.14 21.53 45.26
C ALA A 27 -15.79 21.48 43.86
N THR A 28 -15.25 20.72 42.91
CA THR A 28 -15.79 20.65 41.53
C THR A 28 -17.18 20.04 41.44
N SER A 29 -17.59 19.23 42.42
CA SER A 29 -18.92 18.62 42.49
C SER A 29 -19.96 19.46 43.23
N ARG A 30 -19.58 20.58 43.86
CA ARG A 30 -20.43 21.32 44.80
C ARG A 30 -20.32 22.83 44.66
N VAL A 31 -21.40 23.53 44.97
CA VAL A 31 -21.38 25.00 45.09
C VAL A 31 -20.95 25.34 46.50
N VAL A 32 -19.90 26.15 46.65
CA VAL A 32 -19.43 26.58 47.97
C VAL A 32 -20.28 27.78 48.41
N SER A 33 -20.96 27.64 49.56
CA SER A 33 -21.71 28.74 50.16
C SER A 33 -20.79 29.90 50.53
N GLU A 34 -21.30 31.13 50.54
CA GLU A 34 -20.49 32.32 50.90
C GLU A 34 -19.94 32.24 52.34
N PRO A 35 -20.69 31.76 53.37
CA PRO A 35 -20.14 31.51 54.70
C PRO A 35 -18.98 30.50 54.71
N THR A 36 -19.14 29.36 54.02
CA THR A 36 -18.08 28.33 53.92
C THR A 36 -16.85 28.88 53.21
N ALA A 37 -17.04 29.66 52.15
CA ALA A 37 -15.93 30.28 51.42
C ALA A 37 -15.15 31.26 52.31
N ARG A 38 -15.82 32.09 53.11
CA ARG A 38 -15.17 32.98 54.08
C ARG A 38 -14.35 32.22 55.12
N ALA A 39 -14.88 31.13 55.67
CA ALA A 39 -14.15 30.31 56.65
C ALA A 39 -12.88 29.68 56.05
N LEU A 40 -12.98 29.18 54.82
CA LEU A 40 -11.83 28.63 54.09
C LEU A 40 -10.81 29.70 53.71
N THR A 41 -11.24 30.92 53.36
CA THR A 41 -10.35 32.06 53.13
C THR A 41 -9.60 32.45 54.41
N ALA A 42 -10.30 32.54 55.55
CA ALA A 42 -9.66 32.84 56.84
C ALA A 42 -8.62 31.77 57.22
N TRP A 43 -8.93 30.49 57.01
CA TRP A 43 -7.97 29.42 57.22
C TRP A 43 -6.79 29.47 56.23
N ALA A 44 -7.03 29.85 54.98
CA ALA A 44 -5.96 30.06 54.01
C ALA A 44 -4.98 31.18 54.41
N GLU A 45 -5.47 32.22 55.09
CA GLU A 45 -4.62 33.28 55.66
C GLU A 45 -3.78 32.75 56.83
N GLU A 46 -4.36 31.98 57.74
CA GLU A 46 -3.61 31.32 58.82
C GLU A 46 -2.54 30.36 58.28
N LEU A 47 -2.86 29.61 57.22
CA LEU A 47 -1.91 28.75 56.51
C LEU A 47 -0.77 29.57 55.89
N HIS A 48 -1.11 30.72 55.29
CA HIS A 48 -0.13 31.60 54.67
C HIS A 48 0.87 32.19 55.67
N ASP A 49 0.40 32.59 56.84
CA ASP A 49 1.25 33.10 57.93
C ASP A 49 2.28 32.05 58.41
N GLN A 50 2.00 30.77 58.18
CA GLN A 50 2.90 29.65 58.46
C GLN A 50 3.70 29.16 57.24
N GLY A 51 3.64 29.89 56.12
CA GLY A 51 4.33 29.52 54.88
C GLY A 51 3.67 28.38 54.10
N GLY A 52 2.42 28.06 54.40
CA GLY A 52 1.59 27.12 53.66
C GLY A 52 0.69 27.80 52.61
N CYS A 53 -0.15 27.01 51.95
CA CYS A 53 -1.16 27.52 51.03
C CYS A 53 -2.39 26.61 50.98
N LEU A 54 -3.54 27.21 50.62
CA LEU A 54 -4.76 26.47 50.29
C LEU A 54 -5.04 26.60 48.79
N VAL A 55 -5.24 25.48 48.13
CA VAL A 55 -5.68 25.40 46.74
C VAL A 55 -7.09 24.84 46.71
N ILE A 56 -8.00 25.55 46.05
CA ILE A 56 -9.40 25.12 45.89
C ILE A 56 -9.66 24.93 44.40
N ILE A 57 -10.13 23.73 44.03
CA ILE A 57 -10.55 23.43 42.66
C ILE A 57 -12.08 23.51 42.62
N ALA A 58 -12.64 24.38 41.79
CA ALA A 58 -14.08 24.58 41.68
C ALA A 58 -14.50 24.88 40.23
N ASN A 59 -15.78 24.67 39.91
CA ASN A 59 -16.35 25.11 38.63
C ASN A 59 -16.47 26.64 38.58
N GLN A 60 -16.55 27.20 37.38
CA GLN A 60 -16.73 28.65 37.19
C GLN A 60 -18.00 29.14 37.92
N GLY A 61 -17.84 30.07 38.86
CA GLY A 61 -18.94 30.62 39.67
C GLY A 61 -19.37 29.77 40.87
N ALA A 62 -18.75 28.60 41.11
CA ALA A 62 -19.01 27.77 42.28
C ALA A 62 -18.27 28.24 43.55
N TRP A 63 -17.22 29.04 43.40
CA TRP A 63 -16.49 29.67 44.50
C TRP A 63 -16.96 31.11 44.70
N LYS A 64 -17.31 31.48 45.93
CA LYS A 64 -17.83 32.82 46.31
C LYS A 64 -16.97 33.54 47.35
N GLY A 65 -15.80 33.00 47.70
CA GLY A 65 -14.88 33.61 48.66
C GLY A 65 -13.82 34.45 47.97
N ASP A 66 -13.01 35.14 48.77
CA ASP A 66 -11.88 35.89 48.23
C ASP A 66 -10.78 34.93 47.78
N ASN A 67 -10.22 35.19 46.60
CA ASN A 67 -9.12 34.45 46.02
C ASN A 67 -7.96 35.42 45.73
N ARG A 68 -6.75 35.05 46.15
CA ARG A 68 -5.54 35.83 45.83
C ARG A 68 -5.08 35.63 44.38
N ILE A 69 -5.26 34.41 43.87
CA ILE A 69 -4.89 34.00 42.52
C ILE A 69 -6.02 33.14 41.98
N GLU A 70 -6.61 33.55 40.87
CA GLU A 70 -7.51 32.72 40.09
C GLU A 70 -6.75 32.16 38.89
N VAL A 71 -6.66 30.83 38.81
CA VAL A 71 -6.09 30.16 37.64
C VAL A 71 -7.20 29.34 37.00
N VAL A 72 -7.52 29.66 35.76
CA VAL A 72 -8.43 28.84 34.96
C VAL A 72 -7.79 27.47 34.77
N ALA A 73 -8.45 26.42 35.27
CA ALA A 73 -8.00 25.06 35.10
C ALA A 73 -8.05 24.67 33.62
N VAL A 74 -6.91 24.75 32.94
CA VAL A 74 -6.73 24.24 31.58
C VAL A 74 -6.20 22.82 31.69
N ARG A 75 -6.80 21.87 30.97
CA ARG A 75 -6.27 20.51 30.87
C ARG A 75 -4.81 20.59 30.38
N PRO A 76 -3.84 20.10 31.17
CA PRO A 76 -2.45 20.19 30.78
C PRO A 76 -2.19 19.30 29.57
N ASP A 77 -1.24 19.70 28.73
CA ASP A 77 -0.80 18.88 27.59
C ASP A 77 -0.22 17.56 28.09
N ALA A 78 -0.89 16.45 27.76
CA ALA A 78 -0.55 15.14 28.26
C ALA A 78 0.87 14.71 27.87
N GLY A 79 1.31 15.07 26.66
CA GLY A 79 2.68 14.84 26.20
C GLY A 79 3.70 15.59 27.04
N GLN A 80 3.45 16.86 27.36
CA GLN A 80 4.31 17.65 28.24
C GLN A 80 4.35 17.09 29.66
N VAL A 81 3.22 16.64 30.21
CA VAL A 81 3.14 16.02 31.54
C VAL A 81 4.02 14.77 31.60
N ALA A 82 3.89 13.87 30.62
CA ALA A 82 4.71 12.65 30.55
C ALA A 82 6.21 12.95 30.41
N ARG A 83 6.59 13.91 29.56
CA ARG A 83 7.99 14.34 29.40
C ARG A 83 8.57 14.91 30.69
N ASN A 84 7.81 15.80 31.35
CA ASN A 84 8.24 16.40 32.62
C ASN A 84 8.38 15.34 33.71
N HIS A 85 7.46 14.36 33.75
CA HIS A 85 7.52 13.24 34.69
C HIS A 85 8.78 12.38 34.48
N LEU A 86 9.10 12.01 33.23
CA LEU A 86 10.32 11.28 32.90
C LEU A 86 11.59 12.08 33.23
N ALA A 87 11.60 13.37 32.90
CA ALA A 87 12.72 14.26 33.20
C ALA A 87 12.96 14.39 34.71
N TYR A 88 11.89 14.51 35.50
CA TYR A 88 11.95 14.53 36.97
C TYR A 88 12.54 13.23 37.54
N LEU A 89 12.25 12.08 36.92
CA LEU A 89 12.81 10.78 37.29
C LEU A 89 14.25 10.54 36.76
N GLY A 90 14.85 11.51 36.07
CA GLY A 90 16.20 11.38 35.49
C GLY A 90 16.26 10.62 34.16
N CYS A 91 15.12 10.29 33.56
CA CYS A 91 15.01 9.49 32.33
C CYS A 91 15.00 10.37 31.07
N GLN A 92 16.09 11.10 30.84
CA GLN A 92 16.18 12.11 29.77
C GLN A 92 16.05 11.51 28.36
N ALA A 93 16.63 10.33 28.09
CA ALA A 93 16.53 9.67 26.80
C ALA A 93 15.06 9.31 26.47
N GLN A 94 14.35 8.72 27.43
CA GLN A 94 12.94 8.36 27.29
C GLN A 94 12.05 9.60 27.09
N ALA A 95 12.36 10.71 27.77
CA ALA A 95 11.65 11.97 27.57
C ALA A 95 11.81 12.51 26.14
N GLN A 96 12.98 12.35 25.53
CA GLN A 96 13.26 12.75 24.14
C GLN A 96 12.52 11.87 23.12
N TRP A 97 12.27 10.59 23.41
CA TRP A 97 11.47 9.72 22.53
C TRP A 97 10.03 10.22 22.34
N LEU A 98 9.49 10.94 23.32
CA LEU A 98 8.15 11.53 23.29
C LEU A 98 8.14 12.97 22.74
N GLN A 99 9.29 13.52 22.37
CA GLN A 99 9.38 14.86 21.82
C GLN A 99 9.06 14.84 20.32
N LEU A 100 8.04 15.58 19.90
CA LEU A 100 7.78 15.80 18.48
C LEU A 100 9.01 16.46 17.87
N ASP A 101 9.69 15.78 16.95
CA ASP A 101 10.84 16.34 16.24
C ASP A 101 10.34 17.38 15.22
N PRO A 102 10.59 18.69 15.44
CA PRO A 102 10.15 19.73 14.52
C PRO A 102 10.80 19.60 13.14
N GLN A 103 11.99 18.98 13.03
CA GLN A 103 12.69 18.79 11.76
C GLN A 103 12.07 17.67 10.91
N ARG A 104 11.63 16.56 11.50
CA ARG A 104 10.87 15.52 10.78
C ARG A 104 9.53 16.00 10.23
N THR A 105 8.83 16.92 10.91
CA THR A 105 7.60 17.54 10.37
C THR A 105 7.83 18.51 9.21
N MET A 106 9.03 19.06 9.05
CA MET A 106 9.34 20.06 8.00
C MET A 106 10.12 19.53 6.80
N SER A 107 10.63 18.30 6.83
CA SER A 107 11.41 17.69 5.73
C SER A 107 10.62 17.32 4.46
N ARG A 108 9.46 17.94 4.21
CA ARG A 108 8.85 18.04 2.86
C ARG A 108 9.33 19.26 2.07
N GLY A 109 10.12 20.16 2.67
CA GLY A 109 10.76 21.29 1.99
C GLY A 109 12.23 21.02 1.68
N LEU A 110 12.60 21.06 0.39
CA LEU A 110 13.99 21.02 -0.08
C LEU A 110 14.81 22.16 0.56
N LEU A 111 16.01 21.83 1.04
CA LEU A 111 17.11 22.74 1.46
C LEU A 111 17.18 23.16 2.96
N ARG A 112 17.39 22.19 3.86
CA ARG A 112 18.15 22.46 5.10
C ARG A 112 19.05 21.28 5.46
N GLN A 113 20.33 21.57 5.76
CA GLN A 113 21.28 20.56 6.22
C GLN A 113 20.83 19.99 7.58
N PRO A 114 20.91 18.67 7.79
CA PRO A 114 20.53 18.04 9.05
C PRO A 114 21.60 18.33 10.10
N VAL A 115 21.19 18.97 11.20
CA VAL A 115 21.95 18.89 12.46
C VAL A 115 21.84 17.45 12.95
N PRO A 116 22.89 16.82 13.53
CA PRO A 116 22.78 15.49 14.10
C PRO A 116 21.89 15.55 15.35
N SER A 117 20.57 15.49 15.15
CA SER A 117 19.63 15.11 16.19
C SER A 117 19.85 13.63 16.48
N ASP A 118 19.87 13.24 17.76
CA ASP A 118 19.80 11.84 18.16
C ASP A 118 18.67 11.15 17.36
N PRO A 119 18.97 10.07 16.61
CA PRO A 119 18.00 9.46 15.69
C PRO A 119 16.80 8.84 16.43
N THR A 120 16.87 8.73 17.76
CA THR A 120 15.79 8.26 18.63
C THR A 120 14.81 9.35 19.05
N VAL A 121 15.11 10.65 18.84
CA VAL A 121 14.18 11.73 19.18
C VAL A 121 12.86 11.56 18.44
N GLY A 122 11.77 11.61 19.19
CA GLY A 122 10.41 11.50 18.64
C GLY A 122 10.03 10.15 18.07
N VAL A 123 10.84 9.10 18.27
CA VAL A 123 10.53 7.74 17.78
C VAL A 123 9.21 7.20 18.32
N LEU A 124 8.74 7.70 19.47
CA LEU A 124 7.51 7.29 20.14
C LEU A 124 6.60 8.50 20.46
N ALA A 125 6.76 9.61 19.75
CA ALA A 125 6.00 10.85 20.00
C ALA A 125 4.48 10.69 19.85
N ASP A 126 4.04 9.66 19.13
CA ASP A 126 2.62 9.37 18.88
C ASP A 126 1.99 8.44 19.95
N LEU A 127 2.75 7.96 20.94
CA LEU A 127 2.21 7.19 22.07
C LEU A 127 1.24 8.01 22.94
N ILE A 128 1.43 9.33 22.99
CA ILE A 128 0.66 10.25 23.83
C ILE A 128 0.08 11.34 22.93
N THR A 129 -1.13 11.10 22.43
CA THR A 129 -1.88 12.10 21.68
C THR A 129 -2.48 13.16 22.61
N ARG A 130 -3.00 14.24 22.04
CA ARG A 130 -3.72 15.28 22.80
C ARG A 130 -4.97 14.76 23.51
N SER A 131 -5.51 13.62 23.07
CA SER A 131 -6.72 13.02 23.62
C SER A 131 -6.44 12.13 24.83
N VAL A 132 -5.19 11.65 25.01
CA VAL A 132 -4.74 10.87 26.17
C VAL A 132 -4.86 11.70 27.44
N SER A 133 -5.37 11.11 28.53
CA SER A 133 -5.50 11.82 29.81
C SER A 133 -4.11 12.05 30.43
N PRO A 134 -3.89 13.15 31.18
CA PRO A 134 -2.60 13.37 31.86
C PRO A 134 -2.20 12.21 32.80
N SER A 135 -3.17 11.56 33.45
CA SER A 135 -2.91 10.38 34.29
C SER A 135 -2.47 9.16 33.47
N ASP A 136 -3.13 8.89 32.34
CA ASP A 136 -2.73 7.78 31.45
C ASP A 136 -1.36 8.05 30.82
N ALA A 137 -1.05 9.31 30.51
CA ALA A 137 0.25 9.73 30.00
C ALA A 137 1.37 9.49 31.02
N VAL A 138 1.13 9.72 32.31
CA VAL A 138 2.06 9.35 33.39
C VAL A 138 2.23 7.83 33.47
N ALA A 139 1.14 7.07 33.41
CA ALA A 139 1.22 5.60 33.44
C ALA A 139 1.99 5.04 32.23
N ILE A 140 1.82 5.62 31.04
CA ILE A 140 2.60 5.30 29.84
C ILE A 140 4.08 5.63 30.07
N ALA A 141 4.38 6.82 30.62
CA ALA A 141 5.74 7.23 30.94
C ALA A 141 6.44 6.29 31.94
N GLU A 142 5.75 5.87 33.00
CA GLU A 142 6.29 4.92 33.99
C GLU A 142 6.66 3.57 33.38
N ARG A 143 5.92 3.12 32.36
CA ARG A 143 6.25 1.89 31.62
C ARG A 143 7.39 2.12 30.64
N LEU A 144 7.38 3.27 29.95
CA LEU A 144 8.46 3.66 29.03
C LEU A 144 9.82 3.74 29.75
N ARG A 145 9.83 4.17 31.02
CA ARG A 145 11.03 4.15 31.88
C ARG A 145 11.71 2.79 31.95
N ASN A 146 10.95 1.70 31.90
CA ASN A 146 11.49 0.35 32.03
C ASN A 146 12.09 -0.18 30.73
N ILE A 147 11.96 0.56 29.61
CA ILE A 147 12.56 0.20 28.33
C ILE A 147 14.02 0.65 28.31
N ALA A 148 14.91 -0.32 28.07
CA ALA A 148 16.35 -0.10 27.96
C ALA A 148 16.67 0.79 26.73
N PRO A 149 17.40 1.91 26.88
CA PRO A 149 17.71 2.81 25.77
C PRO A 149 18.44 2.15 24.60
N GLU A 150 19.32 1.19 24.86
CA GLU A 150 20.10 0.49 23.84
C GLU A 150 19.21 -0.30 22.88
N ARG A 151 18.06 -0.78 23.38
CA ARG A 151 17.07 -1.52 22.59
C ARG A 151 16.41 -0.62 21.55
N VAL A 152 16.05 0.61 21.92
CA VAL A 152 15.45 1.61 21.02
C VAL A 152 16.48 2.10 20.00
N VAL A 153 17.71 2.38 20.43
CA VAL A 153 18.81 2.79 19.54
C VAL A 153 19.04 1.73 18.45
N ARG A 154 19.19 0.47 18.83
CA ARG A 154 19.38 -0.64 17.87
C ARG A 154 18.21 -0.77 16.90
N ALA A 155 16.97 -0.65 17.39
CA ALA A 155 15.79 -0.75 16.55
C ALA A 155 15.72 0.41 15.52
N VAL A 156 16.11 1.62 15.94
CA VAL A 156 16.20 2.79 15.06
C VAL A 156 17.31 2.63 14.01
N GLU A 157 18.49 2.16 14.40
CA GLU A 157 19.60 1.90 13.47
C GLU A 157 19.22 0.87 12.41
N LEU A 158 18.58 -0.23 12.82
CA LEU A 158 18.04 -1.24 11.90
C LEU A 158 17.02 -0.62 10.94
N ARG A 159 16.06 0.16 11.47
CA ARG A 159 15.05 0.84 10.65
C ARG A 159 15.67 1.78 9.63
N ASP A 160 16.65 2.58 10.03
CA ASP A 160 17.28 3.59 9.17
C ASP A 160 18.14 2.91 8.08
N ASN A 161 18.65 1.71 8.35
CA ASN A 161 19.24 0.79 7.36
C ASN A 161 18.19 0.05 6.50
N LYS A 162 16.90 0.42 6.63
CA LYS A 162 15.74 -0.20 5.94
C LYS A 162 15.56 -1.68 6.27
N ASP A 163 16.01 -2.10 7.45
CA ASP A 163 15.73 -3.43 7.98
C ASP A 163 14.35 -3.43 8.64
N GLU A 164 13.49 -4.36 8.20
CA GLU A 164 12.13 -4.55 8.73
C GLU A 164 12.14 -4.92 10.21
N GLN A 165 13.21 -5.60 10.68
CA GLN A 165 13.38 -5.96 12.09
C GLN A 165 13.39 -4.74 13.01
N GLY A 166 13.90 -3.60 12.53
CA GLY A 166 13.91 -2.35 13.30
C GLY A 166 12.50 -1.80 13.52
N LEU A 167 11.63 -1.88 12.51
CA LEU A 167 10.23 -1.45 12.61
C LEU A 167 9.42 -2.37 13.53
N ASP A 168 9.66 -3.68 13.44
CA ASP A 168 8.97 -4.65 14.29
C ASP A 168 9.38 -4.52 15.75
N GLU A 169 10.66 -4.25 16.03
CA GLU A 169 11.11 -4.04 17.40
C GLU A 169 10.53 -2.76 18.01
N ILE A 170 10.44 -1.66 17.23
CA ILE A 170 9.72 -0.46 17.66
C ILE A 170 8.26 -0.80 17.96
N ARG A 171 7.59 -1.60 17.10
CA ARG A 171 6.19 -2.01 17.32
C ARG A 171 6.02 -2.81 18.62
N ARG A 172 6.92 -3.76 18.90
CA ARG A 172 6.91 -4.55 20.15
C ARG A 172 7.08 -3.67 21.39
N ILE A 173 8.00 -2.70 21.34
CA ILE A 173 8.18 -1.74 22.44
C ILE A 173 6.89 -0.95 22.69
N ARG A 174 6.18 -0.55 21.63
CA ARG A 174 4.87 0.13 21.78
C ARG A 174 3.84 -0.77 22.44
N GLU A 175 3.73 -2.02 22.03
CA GLU A 175 2.79 -2.98 22.62
C GLU A 175 3.08 -3.22 24.12
N GLU A 176 4.36 -3.37 24.48
CA GLU A 176 4.82 -3.51 25.87
C GLU A 176 4.48 -2.28 26.73
N VAL A 177 4.68 -1.08 26.18
CA VAL A 177 4.42 0.17 26.90
C VAL A 177 2.93 0.49 26.99
N LEU A 178 2.13 0.09 26.01
CA LEU A 178 0.70 0.43 26.00
C LEU A 178 -0.15 -0.58 26.77
N LEU A 179 0.31 -1.83 26.93
CA LEU A 179 -0.38 -2.91 27.66
C LEU A 179 -1.85 -3.12 27.24
N TRP A 180 -2.15 -2.92 25.96
CA TRP A 180 -3.53 -3.04 25.47
C TRP A 180 -4.11 -4.44 25.64
N THR A 181 -3.29 -5.49 25.51
CA THR A 181 -3.75 -6.86 25.75
C THR A 181 -4.26 -7.03 27.19
N SER A 182 -3.51 -6.60 28.20
CA SER A 182 -3.94 -6.68 29.60
C SER A 182 -5.14 -5.77 29.89
N PHE A 183 -5.19 -4.59 29.29
CA PHE A 183 -6.37 -3.72 29.38
C PHE A 183 -7.61 -4.41 28.81
N LEU A 184 -7.50 -4.99 27.62
CA LEU A 184 -8.59 -5.67 26.95
C LEU A 184 -9.01 -6.95 27.66
N GLU A 185 -8.07 -7.75 28.18
CA GLU A 185 -8.38 -8.90 29.03
C GLU A 185 -9.20 -8.45 30.23
N LYS A 186 -8.66 -7.55 31.07
CA LYS A 186 -9.36 -7.02 32.25
C LYS A 186 -10.73 -6.44 31.88
N LYS A 187 -10.81 -5.68 30.79
CA LYS A 187 -12.09 -5.08 30.35
C LYS A 187 -13.08 -6.13 29.89
N LEU A 188 -12.66 -7.10 29.08
CA LEU A 188 -13.59 -8.05 28.45
C LEU A 188 -13.92 -9.25 29.34
N THR A 189 -13.05 -9.65 30.27
CA THR A 189 -13.29 -10.76 31.21
C THR A 189 -13.93 -10.28 32.50
N ASP A 190 -13.33 -9.30 33.19
CA ASP A 190 -13.70 -9.01 34.58
C ASP A 190 -15.01 -8.24 34.70
N THR A 191 -15.38 -7.49 33.65
CA THR A 191 -16.63 -6.72 33.64
C THR A 191 -17.83 -7.50 33.10
N GLY A 192 -17.64 -8.77 32.69
CA GLY A 192 -18.71 -9.57 32.08
C GLY A 192 -19.22 -8.97 30.77
N THR A 193 -18.32 -8.43 29.94
CA THR A 193 -18.69 -7.79 28.67
C THR A 193 -19.42 -8.79 27.76
N ARG A 194 -20.59 -8.39 27.23
CA ARG A 194 -21.44 -9.27 26.40
C ARG A 194 -20.77 -9.52 25.05
N GLY A 195 -21.03 -10.67 24.42
CA GLY A 195 -20.49 -10.99 23.08
C GLY A 195 -20.77 -9.88 22.05
N GLU A 196 -21.99 -9.34 22.04
CA GLU A 196 -22.34 -8.19 21.18
C GLU A 196 -21.45 -6.96 21.39
N ASP A 197 -21.05 -6.66 22.63
CA ASP A 197 -20.20 -5.50 22.94
C ASP A 197 -18.76 -5.71 22.40
N ARG A 198 -18.28 -6.96 22.42
CA ARG A 198 -17.00 -7.34 21.83
C ARG A 198 -17.02 -7.20 20.32
N VAL A 199 -18.08 -7.67 19.67
CA VAL A 199 -18.25 -7.49 18.22
C VAL A 199 -18.39 -6.00 17.86
N MET A 200 -19.03 -5.18 18.71
CA MET A 200 -19.07 -3.73 18.52
C MET A 200 -17.67 -3.08 18.62
N LEU A 201 -16.84 -3.50 19.58
CA LEU A 201 -15.43 -3.08 19.65
C LEU A 201 -14.68 -3.50 18.38
N LEU A 202 -14.84 -4.75 17.94
CA LEU A 202 -14.17 -5.29 16.76
C LEU A 202 -14.58 -4.55 15.48
N ALA A 203 -15.89 -4.28 15.31
CA ALA A 203 -16.40 -3.49 14.20
C ALA A 203 -15.84 -2.05 14.22
N ALA A 204 -15.79 -1.41 15.39
CA ALA A 204 -15.18 -0.09 15.53
C ALA A 204 -13.67 -0.12 15.25
N ALA A 205 -12.96 -1.19 15.62
CA ALA A 205 -11.53 -1.34 15.38
C ALA A 205 -11.18 -1.49 13.88
N TYR A 206 -11.92 -2.32 13.15
CA TYR A 206 -11.76 -2.44 11.69
C TYR A 206 -12.18 -1.18 10.94
N LEU A 207 -13.16 -0.44 11.49
CA LEU A 207 -13.80 0.72 10.88
C LEU A 207 -13.49 2.00 11.66
N GLU A 208 -12.28 2.10 12.22
CA GLU A 208 -11.80 3.30 12.91
C GLU A 208 -11.99 4.54 12.03
N GLY A 209 -12.60 5.59 12.57
CA GLY A 209 -13.01 6.80 11.86
C GLY A 209 -14.43 6.76 11.27
N ALA A 210 -15.09 5.61 11.23
CA ALA A 210 -16.43 5.48 10.64
C ALA A 210 -17.53 6.04 11.55
N PRO A 211 -18.68 6.45 10.97
CA PRO A 211 -19.87 6.80 11.75
C PRO A 211 -20.29 5.66 12.69
N LEU A 212 -20.66 5.99 13.93
CA LEU A 212 -21.04 4.96 14.92
C LEU A 212 -22.19 4.08 14.44
N GLU A 213 -23.16 4.67 13.72
CA GLU A 213 -24.26 3.91 13.13
C GLU A 213 -23.75 2.80 12.20
N LEU A 214 -22.70 3.06 11.42
CA LEU A 214 -22.10 2.08 10.53
C LEU A 214 -21.41 0.98 11.33
N CYS A 215 -20.64 1.32 12.37
CA CYS A 215 -20.02 0.33 13.26
C CYS A 215 -21.05 -0.57 13.94
N ILE A 216 -22.17 0.01 14.41
CA ILE A 216 -23.28 -0.75 15.02
C ILE A 216 -23.92 -1.69 14.00
N LYS A 217 -24.23 -1.21 12.79
CA LYS A 217 -24.80 -2.05 11.73
C LYS A 217 -23.84 -3.18 11.33
N ALA A 218 -22.55 -2.88 11.20
CA ALA A 218 -21.52 -3.88 10.93
C ALA A 218 -21.47 -4.95 12.03
N ALA A 219 -21.51 -4.54 13.31
CA ALA A 219 -21.54 -5.47 14.43
C ALA A 219 -22.79 -6.36 14.44
N THR A 220 -23.97 -5.80 14.15
CA THR A 220 -25.22 -6.59 14.05
C THR A 220 -25.19 -7.60 12.91
N ALA A 221 -24.34 -7.38 11.90
CA ALA A 221 -24.18 -8.31 10.78
C ALA A 221 -23.26 -9.51 11.10
N PHE A 222 -22.72 -9.63 12.32
CA PHE A 222 -21.91 -10.78 12.73
C PHE A 222 -22.75 -12.07 12.79
N GLY A 223 -23.95 -11.99 13.37
CA GLY A 223 -24.90 -13.12 13.44
C GLY A 223 -25.39 -13.62 12.07
N SER A 224 -25.98 -14.81 12.05
CA SER A 224 -26.57 -15.39 10.83
C SER A 224 -27.81 -14.61 10.39
N ARG A 225 -28.12 -14.58 9.09
CA ARG A 225 -29.32 -13.89 8.56
C ARG A 225 -30.63 -14.51 9.04
N ASP A 226 -30.59 -15.76 9.49
CA ASP A 226 -31.77 -16.58 9.80
C ASP A 226 -32.16 -16.53 11.28
N GLU A 227 -31.33 -15.92 12.14
CA GLU A 227 -31.71 -15.69 13.54
C GLU A 227 -32.64 -14.48 13.64
N PRO A 228 -33.84 -14.62 14.22
CA PRO A 228 -34.70 -13.49 14.48
C PRO A 228 -33.98 -12.55 15.46
N ILE A 229 -33.57 -11.38 14.97
CA ILE A 229 -33.04 -10.31 15.83
C ILE A 229 -34.13 -9.99 16.83
N ALA A 230 -33.95 -10.42 18.08
CA ALA A 230 -34.84 -10.05 19.18
C ALA A 230 -34.77 -8.52 19.32
N ARG A 231 -35.74 -7.83 18.71
CA ARG A 231 -35.86 -6.37 18.79
C ARG A 231 -36.25 -6.00 20.21
N ARG A 232 -35.26 -5.88 21.10
CA ARG A 232 -35.45 -5.29 22.42
C ARG A 232 -35.59 -3.78 22.22
N TYR A 233 -36.82 -3.28 22.28
CA TYR A 233 -37.11 -1.86 22.07
C TYR A 233 -36.49 -1.02 23.21
N ARG A 234 -35.40 -0.30 22.93
CA ARG A 234 -34.75 0.70 23.83
C ARG A 234 -34.49 0.21 25.28
N GLU A 235 -34.28 -1.08 25.49
CA GLU A 235 -33.91 -1.62 26.80
C GLU A 235 -32.39 -1.59 27.00
N GLY A 236 -31.94 -1.18 28.19
CA GLY A 236 -30.53 -1.20 28.59
C GLY A 236 -29.71 0.03 28.18
N ARG A 237 -28.38 -0.11 28.24
CA ARG A 237 -27.44 0.98 27.89
C ARG A 237 -27.48 1.27 26.39
N SER A 238 -27.43 2.54 26.02
CA SER A 238 -27.39 2.92 24.60
C SER A 238 -26.14 2.37 23.89
N PRO A 239 -26.20 2.04 22.58
CA PRO A 239 -25.04 1.56 21.83
C PRO A 239 -23.80 2.46 21.94
N ARG A 240 -24.01 3.78 22.01
CA ARG A 240 -22.92 4.76 22.22
C ARG A 240 -22.26 4.63 23.59
N ARG A 241 -23.05 4.33 24.63
CA ARG A 241 -22.50 4.07 25.97
C ARG A 241 -21.76 2.73 25.97
N ARG A 242 -22.33 1.70 25.35
CA ARG A 242 -21.72 0.37 25.22
C ARG A 242 -20.35 0.44 24.53
N LEU A 243 -20.22 1.19 23.43
CA LEU A 243 -18.94 1.44 22.75
C LEU A 243 -17.90 2.12 23.65
N ARG A 244 -18.31 3.15 24.41
CA ARG A 244 -17.43 3.80 25.39
C ARG A 244 -17.02 2.85 26.51
N ASP A 245 -17.93 2.01 26.98
CA ASP A 245 -17.66 1.04 28.04
C ASP A 245 -16.57 0.03 27.62
N VAL A 246 -16.51 -0.34 26.34
CA VAL A 246 -15.46 -1.20 25.75
C VAL A 246 -14.23 -0.45 25.25
N GLY A 247 -14.13 0.86 25.51
CA GLY A 247 -12.91 1.65 25.26
C GLY A 247 -12.84 2.36 23.90
N VAL A 248 -13.93 2.39 23.14
CA VAL A 248 -14.04 3.18 21.90
C VAL A 248 -14.34 4.64 22.25
N ASP A 249 -13.59 5.56 21.67
CA ASP A 249 -13.87 6.99 21.79
C ASP A 249 -14.97 7.40 20.82
N VAL A 250 -15.89 8.21 21.31
CA VAL A 250 -16.98 8.79 20.51
C VAL A 250 -16.65 10.24 20.25
N THR A 251 -16.33 10.57 19.00
CA THR A 251 -15.96 11.92 18.61
C THR A 251 -17.17 12.87 18.60
N PRO A 252 -16.96 14.20 18.59
CA PRO A 252 -18.04 15.17 18.43
C PRO A 252 -18.84 14.99 17.13
N SER A 253 -18.22 14.41 16.09
CA SER A 253 -18.85 14.09 14.80
C SER A 253 -19.56 12.73 14.77
N ASP A 254 -19.75 12.08 15.93
CA ASP A 254 -20.40 10.77 16.06
C ASP A 254 -19.70 9.65 15.26
N THR A 255 -18.37 9.66 15.29
CA THR A 255 -17.52 8.62 14.70
C THR A 255 -16.78 7.82 15.77
N ALA A 256 -16.39 6.58 15.43
CA ALA A 256 -15.57 5.73 16.28
C ALA A 256 -14.11 6.16 16.16
N ALA A 257 -13.43 6.35 17.29
CA ALA A 257 -12.01 6.66 17.34
C ALA A 257 -11.32 5.90 18.49
N PHE A 258 -9.98 5.92 18.48
CA PHE A 258 -9.15 5.38 19.55
C PHE A 258 -8.08 6.40 19.96
N ASP A 259 -8.34 7.70 19.78
CA ASP A 259 -7.35 8.75 20.02
C ASP A 259 -6.84 8.78 21.47
N SER A 260 -7.71 8.50 22.44
CA SER A 260 -7.33 8.42 23.85
C SER A 260 -6.56 7.13 24.20
N ARG A 261 -6.57 6.14 23.29
CA ARG A 261 -5.92 4.83 23.44
C ARG A 261 -5.24 4.41 22.13
N PRO A 262 -4.16 5.10 21.71
CA PRO A 262 -3.52 4.84 20.43
C PRO A 262 -3.09 3.39 20.28
N GLY A 263 -3.48 2.72 19.20
CA GLY A 263 -3.14 1.31 18.95
C GLY A 263 -4.11 0.28 19.54
N LEU A 264 -5.10 0.70 20.34
CA LEU A 264 -6.09 -0.21 20.92
C LEU A 264 -6.89 -0.96 19.84
N ALA A 265 -7.22 -0.31 18.72
CA ALA A 265 -7.91 -0.95 17.60
C ALA A 265 -7.15 -2.17 17.07
N SER A 266 -5.85 -2.02 16.78
CA SER A 266 -5.01 -3.12 16.32
C SER A 266 -4.94 -4.23 17.38
N SER A 267 -4.70 -3.89 18.64
CA SER A 267 -4.65 -4.87 19.72
C SER A 267 -5.97 -5.62 19.91
N ALA A 268 -7.11 -4.96 19.74
CA ALA A 268 -8.43 -5.60 19.78
C ALA A 268 -8.59 -6.63 18.66
N ILE A 269 -8.17 -6.29 17.44
CA ILE A 269 -8.19 -7.21 16.29
C ILE A 269 -7.27 -8.43 16.52
N HIS A 270 -6.04 -8.20 16.98
CA HIS A 270 -5.07 -9.28 17.25
C HIS A 270 -5.53 -10.21 18.37
N MET A 271 -6.00 -9.65 19.47
CA MET A 271 -6.47 -10.42 20.62
C MET A 271 -7.72 -11.23 20.25
N ASP A 272 -8.68 -10.64 19.52
CA ASP A 272 -9.86 -11.37 19.05
C ASP A 272 -9.47 -12.58 18.21
N TRP A 273 -8.59 -12.39 17.22
CA TRP A 273 -8.10 -13.46 16.35
C TRP A 273 -7.37 -14.58 17.11
N HIS A 274 -6.62 -14.22 18.16
CA HIS A 274 -5.86 -15.16 18.96
C HIS A 274 -6.74 -15.95 19.94
N HIS A 275 -7.65 -15.28 20.64
CA HIS A 275 -8.45 -15.86 21.73
C HIS A 275 -9.64 -16.67 21.22
N TRP A 276 -10.22 -16.31 20.07
CA TRP A 276 -11.42 -16.97 19.50
C TRP A 276 -11.06 -17.76 18.24
N ALA A 277 -10.14 -18.72 18.41
CA ALA A 277 -9.64 -19.53 17.29
C ALA A 277 -10.75 -20.33 16.59
N ASP A 278 -11.76 -20.76 17.34
CA ASP A 278 -12.95 -21.48 16.88
C ASP A 278 -13.92 -20.60 16.07
N GLU A 279 -13.93 -19.28 16.29
CA GLU A 279 -14.80 -18.33 15.59
C GLU A 279 -14.14 -17.66 14.37
N ARG A 280 -12.85 -17.90 14.10
CA ARG A 280 -12.10 -17.29 12.97
C ARG A 280 -12.81 -17.40 11.63
N ALA A 281 -13.41 -18.55 11.35
CA ALA A 281 -14.15 -18.79 10.11
C ALA A 281 -15.39 -17.88 10.00
N GLU A 282 -16.11 -17.67 11.11
CA GLU A 282 -17.25 -16.75 11.16
C GLU A 282 -16.79 -15.29 11.06
N THR A 283 -15.67 -14.92 11.70
CA THR A 283 -15.06 -13.59 11.55
C THR A 283 -14.69 -13.30 10.09
N VAL A 284 -14.10 -14.26 9.37
CA VAL A 284 -13.78 -14.11 7.94
C VAL A 284 -15.04 -13.95 7.08
N LYS A 285 -16.07 -14.77 7.33
CA LYS A 285 -17.37 -14.66 6.63
C LYS A 285 -18.04 -13.32 6.90
N TRP A 286 -18.02 -12.86 8.15
CA TRP A 286 -18.55 -11.57 8.56
C TRP A 286 -17.82 -10.41 7.86
N LEU A 287 -16.49 -10.38 7.90
CA LEU A 287 -15.69 -9.34 7.26
C LEU A 287 -15.94 -9.30 5.75
N THR A 288 -15.96 -10.47 5.10
CA THR A 288 -16.27 -10.60 3.67
C THR A 288 -17.65 -10.03 3.35
N ARG A 289 -18.65 -10.35 4.18
CA ARG A 289 -20.05 -9.91 4.02
C ARG A 289 -20.22 -8.40 4.22
N ILE A 290 -19.65 -7.81 5.28
CA ILE A 290 -19.82 -6.36 5.53
C ILE A 290 -19.09 -5.52 4.48
N THR A 291 -18.03 -6.05 3.85
CA THR A 291 -17.23 -5.34 2.85
C THR A 291 -17.57 -5.72 1.40
N ALA A 292 -18.54 -6.60 1.18
CA ALA A 292 -19.06 -6.97 -0.15
C ALA A 292 -19.59 -5.75 -0.91
N SER A 293 -19.90 -5.90 -2.20
CA SER A 293 -20.38 -4.82 -3.08
C SER A 293 -21.70 -4.18 -2.60
N ASP A 294 -22.55 -4.96 -1.94
CA ASP A 294 -23.80 -4.58 -1.27
C ASP A 294 -23.67 -4.51 0.27
N GLY A 295 -22.47 -4.73 0.80
CA GLY A 295 -22.20 -4.75 2.23
C GLY A 295 -22.26 -3.36 2.87
N VAL A 296 -22.64 -3.31 4.16
CA VAL A 296 -22.79 -2.06 4.92
C VAL A 296 -21.51 -1.22 5.02
N ALA A 297 -20.35 -1.86 4.93
CA ALA A 297 -19.03 -1.26 5.00
C ALA A 297 -18.28 -1.33 3.66
N ARG A 298 -18.96 -1.37 2.50
CA ARG A 298 -18.30 -1.49 1.18
C ARG A 298 -17.21 -0.43 0.94
N ALA A 299 -17.45 0.80 1.41
CA ALA A 299 -16.55 1.93 1.22
C ALA A 299 -15.28 1.84 2.08
N TRP A 300 -15.27 0.95 3.07
CA TRP A 300 -14.18 0.77 4.04
C TRP A 300 -13.28 -0.41 3.72
N ALA A 301 -13.46 -1.06 2.56
CA ALA A 301 -12.74 -2.27 2.22
C ALA A 301 -11.21 -2.11 2.16
N GLU A 302 -10.71 -0.95 1.72
CA GLU A 302 -9.27 -0.69 1.72
C GLU A 302 -8.70 -0.66 3.14
N GLN A 303 -9.39 0.01 4.06
CA GLN A 303 -8.99 0.05 5.47
C GLN A 303 -9.08 -1.35 6.11
N VAL A 304 -10.21 -2.06 5.93
CA VAL A 304 -10.37 -3.42 6.44
C VAL A 304 -9.28 -4.34 5.88
N GLY A 305 -8.99 -4.25 4.58
CA GLY A 305 -7.92 -5.01 3.94
C GLY A 305 -6.54 -4.68 4.50
N SER A 306 -6.25 -3.42 4.78
CA SER A 306 -4.99 -3.00 5.43
C SER A 306 -4.86 -3.57 6.84
N ARG A 307 -5.94 -3.57 7.63
CA ARG A 307 -5.92 -4.16 8.98
C ARG A 307 -5.74 -5.68 8.93
N LEU A 308 -6.34 -6.35 7.94
CA LEU A 308 -6.14 -7.79 7.73
C LEU A 308 -4.72 -8.12 7.28
N LEU A 309 -4.12 -7.26 6.45
CA LEU A 309 -2.71 -7.38 6.07
C LEU A 309 -1.83 -7.28 7.32
N ASP A 310 -2.05 -6.26 8.16
CA ASP A 310 -1.29 -6.09 9.40
C ASP A 310 -1.46 -7.27 10.36
N LEU A 311 -2.69 -7.74 10.56
CA LEU A 311 -2.98 -8.94 11.36
C LEU A 311 -2.24 -10.17 10.82
N SER A 312 -2.21 -10.33 9.50
CA SER A 312 -1.64 -11.52 8.84
C SER A 312 -0.13 -11.64 8.95
N LYS A 313 0.59 -10.58 9.34
CA LYS A 313 2.05 -10.62 9.56
C LYS A 313 2.44 -11.59 10.67
N THR A 314 1.59 -11.72 11.70
CA THR A 314 1.91 -12.52 12.89
C THR A 314 0.83 -13.54 13.25
N ALA A 315 -0.30 -13.55 12.53
CA ALA A 315 -1.41 -14.45 12.82
C ALA A 315 -1.12 -15.90 12.43
N VAL A 316 -1.60 -16.82 13.27
CA VAL A 316 -1.84 -18.22 12.89
C VAL A 316 -3.10 -18.25 12.02
N ASP A 317 -3.03 -18.92 10.87
CA ASP A 317 -4.08 -18.98 9.83
C ASP A 317 -4.49 -17.59 9.30
N PRO A 318 -3.60 -16.86 8.60
CA PRO A 318 -3.83 -15.46 8.25
C PRO A 318 -5.07 -15.25 7.34
N PRO A 319 -6.01 -14.34 7.70
CA PRO A 319 -7.27 -14.16 6.96
C PRO A 319 -7.14 -13.38 5.66
N PHE A 320 -6.04 -12.63 5.46
CA PHE A 320 -5.90 -11.64 4.40
C PHE A 320 -6.18 -12.21 2.99
N PHE A 321 -5.46 -13.27 2.59
CA PHE A 321 -5.62 -13.83 1.25
C PHE A 321 -6.99 -14.48 1.03
N THR A 322 -7.58 -15.08 2.06
CA THR A 322 -8.92 -15.68 1.98
C THR A 322 -9.99 -14.62 1.73
N VAL A 323 -9.95 -13.50 2.46
CA VAL A 323 -10.89 -12.38 2.27
C VAL A 323 -10.71 -11.75 0.88
N LEU A 324 -9.46 -11.54 0.44
CA LEU A 324 -9.18 -10.96 -0.88
C LEU A 324 -9.61 -11.89 -2.03
N ASP A 325 -9.45 -13.21 -1.91
CA ASP A 325 -9.95 -14.17 -2.90
C ASP A 325 -11.48 -14.15 -2.98
N ALA A 326 -12.17 -14.03 -1.84
CA ALA A 326 -13.62 -13.87 -1.80
C ALA A 326 -14.08 -12.57 -2.47
N TRP A 327 -13.43 -11.43 -2.18
CA TRP A 327 -13.72 -10.16 -2.85
C TRP A 327 -13.49 -10.23 -4.35
N THR A 328 -12.43 -10.91 -4.78
CA THR A 328 -12.10 -11.06 -6.20
C THR A 328 -13.09 -11.97 -6.92
N SER A 329 -13.57 -13.01 -6.24
CA SER A 329 -14.54 -13.97 -6.78
C SER A 329 -15.96 -13.38 -6.91
N ALA A 330 -16.31 -12.39 -6.08
CA ALA A 330 -17.64 -11.76 -6.04
C ALA A 330 -17.91 -10.75 -7.18
N SER A 331 -17.25 -10.90 -8.34
CA SER A 331 -17.36 -10.00 -9.50
C SER A 331 -17.21 -8.50 -9.13
N PRO A 332 -16.02 -8.09 -8.64
CA PRO A 332 -15.77 -6.73 -8.16
C PRO A 332 -15.89 -5.69 -9.29
N ASP A 333 -16.32 -4.49 -8.93
CA ASP A 333 -16.20 -3.31 -9.80
C ASP A 333 -14.74 -2.87 -9.95
N THR A 334 -14.47 -1.96 -10.90
CA THR A 334 -13.11 -1.45 -11.17
C THR A 334 -12.46 -0.85 -9.93
N GLY A 335 -13.21 -0.07 -9.13
CA GLY A 335 -12.67 0.54 -7.91
C GLY A 335 -12.23 -0.48 -6.88
N ARG A 336 -12.96 -1.60 -6.76
CA ARG A 336 -12.59 -2.72 -5.89
C ARG A 336 -11.38 -3.48 -6.42
N ILE A 337 -11.25 -3.67 -7.74
CA ILE A 337 -10.06 -4.27 -8.35
C ILE A 337 -8.81 -3.45 -8.00
N ASP A 338 -8.90 -2.11 -8.09
CA ASP A 338 -7.79 -1.21 -7.75
C ASP A 338 -7.34 -1.37 -6.28
N VAL A 339 -8.30 -1.46 -5.35
CA VAL A 339 -8.04 -1.68 -3.91
C VAL A 339 -7.33 -3.02 -3.69
N ILE A 340 -7.83 -4.10 -4.30
CA ILE A 340 -7.24 -5.44 -4.16
C ILE A 340 -5.82 -5.44 -4.75
N ALA A 341 -5.60 -4.79 -5.89
CA ALA A 341 -4.29 -4.68 -6.52
C ALA A 341 -3.28 -3.92 -5.62
N ARG A 342 -3.70 -2.83 -4.98
CA ARG A 342 -2.86 -2.10 -4.01
C ARG A 342 -2.49 -2.96 -2.81
N LEU A 343 -3.48 -3.62 -2.20
CA LEU A 343 -3.26 -4.49 -1.04
C LEU A 343 -2.36 -5.70 -1.38
N MET A 344 -2.56 -6.34 -2.53
CA MET A 344 -1.69 -7.43 -3.00
C MET A 344 -0.26 -6.95 -3.28
N THR A 345 -0.09 -5.73 -3.78
CA THR A 345 1.22 -5.12 -3.97
C THR A 345 1.92 -4.88 -2.62
N GLN A 346 1.20 -4.35 -1.63
CA GLN A 346 1.71 -4.16 -0.27
C GLN A 346 2.09 -5.50 0.39
N ALA A 347 1.27 -6.53 0.23
CA ALA A 347 1.55 -7.86 0.76
C ALA A 347 2.81 -8.48 0.11
N ALA A 348 3.01 -8.28 -1.19
CA ALA A 348 4.23 -8.71 -1.88
C ALA A 348 5.49 -7.95 -1.42
N GLU A 349 5.32 -6.71 -0.94
CA GLU A 349 6.40 -5.89 -0.38
C GLU A 349 6.66 -6.14 1.11
N THR A 350 5.81 -6.91 1.78
CA THR A 350 5.91 -7.23 3.22
C THR A 350 6.62 -8.57 3.40
N GLY A 351 7.78 -8.60 4.06
CA GLY A 351 8.64 -9.79 4.16
C GLY A 351 7.93 -11.07 4.58
N GLU A 352 7.06 -11.01 5.59
CA GLU A 352 6.33 -12.16 6.13
C GLU A 352 5.28 -12.73 5.17
N LEU A 353 4.72 -11.86 4.30
CA LEU A 353 3.63 -12.21 3.39
C LEU A 353 4.08 -12.37 1.93
N ALA A 354 5.30 -11.96 1.60
CA ALA A 354 5.77 -11.85 0.22
C ALA A 354 5.67 -13.17 -0.53
N ARG A 355 6.11 -14.28 0.09
CA ARG A 355 6.06 -15.62 -0.50
C ARG A 355 4.64 -16.03 -0.89
N ASP A 356 3.68 -15.83 0.02
CA ASP A 356 2.29 -16.21 -0.19
C ASP A 356 1.60 -15.27 -1.17
N ALA A 357 1.91 -13.97 -1.14
CA ALA A 357 1.44 -13.01 -2.13
C ALA A 357 1.92 -13.37 -3.54
N HIS A 358 3.20 -13.73 -3.70
CA HIS A 358 3.74 -14.21 -4.97
C HIS A 358 3.01 -15.47 -5.44
N LYS A 359 2.83 -16.46 -4.56
CA LYS A 359 2.11 -17.70 -4.89
C LYS A 359 0.68 -17.39 -5.34
N GLN A 360 -0.06 -16.62 -4.55
CA GLN A 360 -1.46 -16.25 -4.84
C GLN A 360 -1.60 -15.53 -6.18
N LEU A 361 -0.71 -14.56 -6.49
CA LEU A 361 -0.72 -13.86 -7.77
C LEU A 361 -0.47 -14.79 -8.95
N LEU A 362 0.37 -15.83 -8.80
CA LEU A 362 0.60 -16.81 -9.85
C LEU A 362 -0.62 -17.73 -10.03
N ASP A 363 -1.21 -18.18 -8.93
CA ASP A 363 -2.40 -19.03 -8.95
C ASP A 363 -3.58 -18.28 -9.59
N TRP A 364 -3.79 -17.01 -9.23
CA TRP A 364 -4.80 -16.14 -9.82
C TRP A 364 -4.59 -15.86 -11.31
N ALA A 365 -3.33 -15.72 -11.76
CA ALA A 365 -3.04 -15.53 -13.18
C ALA A 365 -3.51 -16.71 -14.05
N ARG A 366 -3.58 -17.90 -13.45
CA ARG A 366 -3.96 -19.16 -14.12
C ARG A 366 -5.44 -19.48 -13.98
N LYS A 367 -6.17 -18.82 -13.07
CA LYS A 367 -7.61 -19.05 -12.90
C LYS A 367 -8.37 -18.62 -14.16
N PRO A 368 -9.46 -19.31 -14.54
CA PRO A 368 -10.32 -18.95 -15.67
C PRO A 368 -11.20 -17.72 -15.41
N GLN A 369 -11.32 -17.28 -14.15
CA GLN A 369 -12.10 -16.11 -13.76
C GLN A 369 -11.44 -14.78 -14.20
N LEU A 370 -12.19 -13.93 -14.89
CA LEU A 370 -11.72 -12.64 -15.40
C LEU A 370 -11.24 -11.68 -14.29
N SER A 371 -11.99 -11.56 -13.20
CA SER A 371 -11.66 -10.63 -12.11
C SER A 371 -10.30 -10.91 -11.48
N HIS A 372 -9.95 -12.18 -11.26
CA HIS A 372 -8.63 -12.60 -10.79
C HIS A 372 -7.52 -12.17 -11.75
N ARG A 373 -7.70 -12.40 -13.05
CA ARG A 373 -6.72 -11.98 -14.06
C ARG A 373 -6.58 -10.46 -14.13
N LYS A 374 -7.68 -9.69 -14.06
CA LYS A 374 -7.63 -8.21 -14.06
C LYS A 374 -6.82 -7.68 -12.88
N VAL A 375 -7.04 -8.22 -11.67
CA VAL A 375 -6.25 -7.86 -10.49
C VAL A 375 -4.76 -8.15 -10.73
N VAL A 376 -4.42 -9.36 -11.18
CA VAL A 376 -3.00 -9.72 -11.41
C VAL A 376 -2.37 -8.86 -12.51
N ALA A 377 -3.09 -8.58 -13.59
CA ALA A 377 -2.61 -7.71 -14.66
C ALA A 377 -2.29 -6.31 -14.14
N GLN A 378 -3.15 -5.76 -13.29
CA GLN A 378 -2.96 -4.44 -12.69
C GLN A 378 -1.82 -4.41 -11.66
N VAL A 379 -1.70 -5.44 -10.83
CA VAL A 379 -0.54 -5.60 -9.93
C VAL A 379 0.76 -5.62 -10.73
N CYS A 380 0.81 -6.44 -11.79
CA CYS A 380 1.99 -6.51 -12.67
C CYS A 380 2.26 -5.14 -13.31
N ALA A 381 1.28 -4.47 -13.90
CA ALA A 381 1.45 -3.16 -14.53
C ALA A 381 2.02 -2.08 -13.57
N GLY A 382 1.77 -2.21 -12.27
CA GLY A 382 2.18 -1.25 -11.25
C GLY A 382 3.59 -1.46 -10.66
N ARG A 383 3.73 -1.04 -9.40
CA ARG A 383 5.01 -1.06 -8.64
C ARG A 383 5.58 -2.46 -8.49
N TYR A 384 4.73 -3.47 -8.31
CA TYR A 384 5.14 -4.86 -8.17
C TYR A 384 5.96 -5.33 -9.39
N GLY A 385 5.47 -5.12 -10.61
CA GLY A 385 6.19 -5.62 -11.78
C GLY A 385 7.46 -4.83 -12.11
N MET A 386 7.57 -3.60 -11.60
CA MET A 386 8.83 -2.86 -11.64
C MET A 386 9.88 -3.42 -10.69
N ARG A 387 9.46 -3.86 -9.50
CA ARG A 387 10.35 -4.43 -8.49
C ARG A 387 10.73 -5.87 -8.80
N TRP A 388 9.81 -6.68 -9.33
CA TRP A 388 10.01 -8.09 -9.68
C TRP A 388 9.64 -8.41 -11.13
N PRO A 389 10.37 -7.86 -12.12
CA PRO A 389 10.00 -7.95 -13.54
C PRO A 389 9.93 -9.38 -14.06
N HIS A 390 10.85 -10.27 -13.67
CA HIS A 390 10.82 -11.66 -14.10
C HIS A 390 9.54 -12.39 -13.64
N MET A 391 9.14 -12.15 -12.39
CA MET A 391 7.92 -12.71 -11.83
C MET A 391 6.66 -12.14 -12.50
N ALA A 392 6.62 -10.84 -12.75
CA ALA A 392 5.49 -10.21 -13.45
C ALA A 392 5.33 -10.78 -14.86
N LEU A 393 6.42 -10.92 -15.62
CA LEU A 393 6.39 -11.44 -16.99
C LEU A 393 5.80 -12.86 -17.07
N VAL A 394 6.16 -13.75 -16.14
CA VAL A 394 5.56 -15.10 -16.08
C VAL A 394 4.04 -15.05 -15.88
N ARG A 395 3.54 -14.12 -15.06
CA ARG A 395 2.10 -13.96 -14.80
C ARG A 395 1.39 -13.31 -15.98
N LEU A 396 1.98 -12.28 -16.58
CA LEU A 396 1.47 -11.65 -17.80
C LEU A 396 1.33 -12.66 -18.94
N ARG A 397 2.27 -13.59 -19.10
CA ARG A 397 2.13 -14.69 -20.08
C ARG A 397 0.89 -15.55 -19.83
N HIS A 398 0.59 -15.89 -18.58
CA HIS A 398 -0.61 -16.65 -18.24
C HIS A 398 -1.89 -15.87 -18.53
N ILE A 399 -1.89 -14.56 -18.31
CA ILE A 399 -3.03 -13.68 -18.64
C ILE A 399 -3.22 -13.60 -20.15
N LEU A 400 -2.14 -13.37 -20.91
CA LEU A 400 -2.16 -13.28 -22.38
C LEU A 400 -2.53 -14.60 -23.07
N ALA A 401 -2.59 -15.72 -22.34
CA ALA A 401 -3.09 -16.98 -22.87
C ALA A 401 -4.56 -16.91 -23.29
N MET A 402 -5.33 -16.04 -22.63
CA MET A 402 -6.76 -15.86 -22.83
C MET A 402 -7.04 -14.53 -23.54
N GLU A 403 -8.21 -14.40 -24.16
CA GLU A 403 -8.67 -13.16 -24.79
C GLU A 403 -9.81 -12.55 -23.98
N ASP A 404 -9.49 -11.51 -23.23
CA ASP A 404 -10.43 -10.74 -22.42
C ASP A 404 -9.86 -9.36 -22.05
N ASP A 405 -10.59 -8.59 -21.23
CA ASP A 405 -10.14 -7.28 -20.73
C ASP A 405 -8.77 -7.31 -20.01
N ALA A 406 -8.44 -8.41 -19.31
CA ALA A 406 -7.17 -8.50 -18.59
C ALA A 406 -6.00 -8.59 -19.57
N THR A 407 -6.21 -9.16 -20.75
CA THR A 407 -5.24 -9.21 -21.86
C THR A 407 -4.84 -7.81 -22.30
N HIS A 408 -5.78 -6.85 -22.37
CA HIS A 408 -5.47 -5.46 -22.70
C HIS A 408 -4.59 -4.77 -21.65
N ILE A 409 -4.88 -4.99 -20.36
CA ILE A 409 -4.06 -4.48 -19.26
C ILE A 409 -2.65 -5.10 -19.32
N ALA A 410 -2.55 -6.40 -19.57
CA ALA A 410 -1.28 -7.11 -19.68
C ALA A 410 -0.44 -6.63 -20.88
N ALA A 411 -1.07 -6.41 -22.04
CA ALA A 411 -0.41 -5.84 -23.22
C ALA A 411 0.16 -4.44 -22.94
N THR A 412 -0.63 -3.58 -22.31
CA THR A 412 -0.19 -2.22 -21.90
C THR A 412 0.97 -2.28 -20.90
N ALA A 413 0.98 -3.27 -20.01
CA ALA A 413 2.09 -3.47 -19.06
C ALA A 413 3.39 -3.83 -19.79
N LEU A 414 3.36 -4.72 -20.78
CA LEU A 414 4.53 -5.08 -21.60
C LEU A 414 5.07 -3.88 -22.37
N GLU A 415 4.17 -3.09 -22.97
CA GLU A 415 4.48 -1.87 -23.70
C GLU A 415 5.15 -0.85 -22.77
N SER A 416 4.60 -0.63 -21.57
CA SER A 416 5.22 0.23 -20.56
C SER A 416 6.62 -0.25 -20.14
N TYR A 417 6.84 -1.56 -19.99
CA TYR A 417 8.17 -2.09 -19.64
C TYR A 417 9.18 -1.92 -20.75
N ALA A 418 8.79 -2.27 -21.98
CA ALA A 418 9.61 -2.07 -23.16
C ALA A 418 9.92 -0.58 -23.35
N GLY A 419 8.97 0.27 -22.99
CA GLY A 419 9.06 1.69 -23.20
C GLY A 419 9.91 2.48 -22.21
N LYS A 420 10.34 1.89 -21.09
CA LYS A 420 11.09 2.60 -20.04
C LYS A 420 12.56 2.87 -20.37
N SER A 421 13.21 1.96 -21.09
CA SER A 421 14.62 2.09 -21.46
C SER A 421 14.96 1.17 -22.62
N SER A 422 16.12 1.37 -23.25
CA SER A 422 16.67 0.46 -24.25
C SER A 422 16.88 -0.95 -23.70
N ASP A 423 17.31 -1.08 -22.44
CA ASP A 423 17.50 -2.37 -21.78
C ASP A 423 16.15 -3.04 -21.46
N GLY A 424 15.14 -2.23 -21.13
CA GLY A 424 13.75 -2.68 -21.00
C GLY A 424 13.26 -3.30 -22.31
N LEU A 425 13.41 -2.59 -23.43
CA LEU A 425 13.05 -3.09 -24.75
C LEU A 425 13.73 -4.43 -25.08
N LYS A 426 15.06 -4.50 -24.93
CA LYS A 426 15.83 -5.73 -25.18
C LYS A 426 15.35 -6.90 -24.32
N ARG A 427 15.07 -6.66 -23.04
CA ARG A 427 14.57 -7.69 -22.11
C ARG A 427 13.21 -8.22 -22.54
N ILE A 428 12.28 -7.34 -22.91
CA ILE A 428 10.93 -7.76 -23.33
C ILE A 428 11.00 -8.52 -24.66
N VAL A 429 11.79 -8.05 -25.63
CA VAL A 429 12.02 -8.76 -26.91
C VAL A 429 12.52 -10.18 -26.66
N ALA A 430 13.62 -10.34 -25.91
CA ALA A 430 14.17 -11.67 -25.59
C ALA A 430 13.18 -12.57 -24.82
N THR A 431 12.34 -11.97 -23.97
CA THR A 431 11.30 -12.71 -23.23
C THR A 431 10.20 -13.22 -24.16
N ILE A 432 9.72 -12.38 -25.08
CA ILE A 432 8.68 -12.75 -26.04
C ILE A 432 9.20 -13.79 -27.03
N GLU A 433 10.42 -13.63 -27.52
CA GLU A 433 11.11 -14.62 -28.36
C GLU A 433 11.17 -15.98 -27.66
N THR A 434 11.55 -16.01 -26.38
CA THR A 434 11.52 -17.24 -25.58
C THR A 434 10.11 -17.84 -25.47
N TRP A 435 9.05 -17.01 -25.42
CA TRP A 435 7.68 -17.50 -25.34
C TRP A 435 7.20 -18.10 -26.66
N LEU A 436 7.53 -17.44 -27.77
CA LEU A 436 7.27 -17.90 -29.13
C LEU A 436 7.94 -19.27 -29.36
N GLU A 437 9.24 -19.39 -29.04
CA GLU A 437 10.00 -20.63 -29.22
C GLU A 437 9.54 -21.78 -28.32
N LYS A 438 9.35 -21.52 -27.02
CA LYS A 438 9.05 -22.60 -26.05
C LYS A 438 7.58 -23.02 -26.06
N TYR A 439 6.68 -22.17 -26.55
CA TYR A 439 5.24 -22.40 -26.52
C TYR A 439 4.59 -22.05 -27.87
N PRO A 440 4.98 -22.73 -28.96
CA PRO A 440 4.55 -22.37 -30.31
C PRO A 440 3.03 -22.48 -30.52
N ASN A 441 2.33 -23.32 -29.76
CA ASN A 441 0.87 -23.48 -29.85
C ASN A 441 0.10 -22.63 -28.83
N HIS A 442 0.74 -21.62 -28.21
CA HIS A 442 0.16 -20.86 -27.12
C HIS A 442 0.05 -19.37 -27.49
N ALA A 443 -1.17 -18.85 -27.49
CA ALA A 443 -1.48 -17.49 -27.97
C ALA A 443 -0.78 -16.35 -27.21
N ALA A 444 -0.22 -16.59 -26.01
CA ALA A 444 0.47 -15.54 -25.25
C ALA A 444 1.69 -14.93 -25.96
N GLY A 445 2.52 -15.74 -26.63
CA GLY A 445 3.66 -15.22 -27.41
C GLY A 445 3.20 -14.30 -28.54
N PRO A 446 2.32 -14.77 -29.43
CA PRO A 446 1.70 -13.97 -30.48
C PRO A 446 0.99 -12.69 -29.98
N ARG A 447 0.18 -12.78 -28.90
CA ARG A 447 -0.47 -11.59 -28.32
C ARG A 447 0.53 -10.59 -27.74
N ALA A 448 1.61 -11.07 -27.10
CA ALA A 448 2.68 -10.21 -26.60
C ALA A 448 3.44 -9.53 -27.75
N PHE A 449 3.73 -10.27 -28.83
CA PHE A 449 4.35 -9.73 -30.03
C PHE A 449 3.49 -8.63 -30.65
N LEU A 450 2.20 -8.90 -30.85
CA LEU A 450 1.24 -7.91 -31.38
C LEU A 450 1.12 -6.67 -30.48
N ALA A 451 1.26 -6.81 -29.17
CA ALA A 451 1.25 -5.66 -28.27
C ALA A 451 2.46 -4.73 -28.48
N LEU A 452 3.64 -5.28 -28.76
CA LEU A 452 4.83 -4.47 -29.05
C LEU A 452 4.84 -3.88 -30.46
N THR A 453 4.22 -4.57 -31.41
CA THR A 453 4.19 -4.17 -32.82
C THR A 453 2.95 -3.36 -33.18
N ASP A 454 2.05 -3.07 -32.25
CA ASP A 454 0.89 -2.24 -32.53
C ASP A 454 1.28 -0.75 -32.69
N PRO A 455 1.02 -0.14 -33.86
CA PRO A 455 1.34 1.27 -34.16
C PRO A 455 0.58 2.29 -33.33
N SER A 456 -0.42 1.86 -32.56
CA SER A 456 -1.11 2.69 -31.58
C SER A 456 -0.18 3.12 -30.44
N TYR A 457 0.98 2.47 -30.31
CA TYR A 457 1.96 2.69 -29.25
C TYR A 457 3.34 3.10 -29.79
N ASN A 458 4.05 3.96 -29.04
CA ASN A 458 5.36 4.49 -29.41
C ASN A 458 6.50 3.46 -29.29
N VAL A 459 6.22 2.26 -28.80
CA VAL A 459 7.23 1.18 -28.71
C VAL A 459 7.61 0.67 -30.10
N LEU A 460 6.65 0.62 -31.04
CA LEU A 460 6.93 0.20 -32.42
C LEU A 460 7.98 1.08 -33.09
N ASP A 461 7.89 2.41 -32.96
CA ASP A 461 8.84 3.34 -33.59
C ASP A 461 10.28 3.06 -33.14
N ARG A 462 10.48 2.77 -31.85
CA ARG A 462 11.79 2.40 -31.29
C ARG A 462 12.25 1.02 -31.74
N LEU A 463 11.31 0.07 -31.84
CA LEU A 463 11.61 -1.27 -32.31
C LEU A 463 12.08 -1.23 -33.77
N MET A 464 11.40 -0.42 -34.61
CA MET A 464 11.75 -0.21 -36.02
C MET A 464 13.07 0.53 -36.19
N ALA A 465 13.32 1.59 -35.42
CA ALA A 465 14.62 2.27 -35.41
C ALA A 465 15.76 1.32 -34.98
N SER A 466 15.49 0.43 -34.03
CA SER A 466 16.46 -0.58 -33.58
C SER A 466 16.69 -1.66 -34.64
N ALA A 467 15.67 -2.06 -35.39
CA ALA A 467 15.76 -3.05 -36.47
C ALA A 467 16.64 -2.59 -37.64
N GLN A 468 16.76 -1.28 -37.86
CA GLN A 468 17.65 -0.72 -38.89
C GLN A 468 19.14 -0.94 -38.57
N VAL A 469 19.48 -1.02 -37.28
CA VAL A 469 20.88 -1.09 -36.83
C VAL A 469 21.22 -2.46 -36.23
N SER A 470 20.22 -3.25 -35.83
CA SER A 470 20.39 -4.54 -35.17
C SER A 470 19.70 -5.67 -35.94
N PRO A 471 20.47 -6.58 -36.57
CA PRO A 471 19.92 -7.77 -37.23
C PRO A 471 19.06 -8.62 -36.29
N VAL A 472 19.45 -8.76 -35.02
CA VAL A 472 18.70 -9.52 -34.01
C VAL A 472 17.27 -9.00 -33.83
N ILE A 473 17.07 -7.67 -33.81
CA ILE A 473 15.73 -7.08 -33.68
C ILE A 473 14.93 -7.25 -34.99
N ARG A 474 15.60 -7.16 -36.14
CA ARG A 474 14.97 -7.45 -37.43
C ARG A 474 14.51 -8.90 -37.51
N ASP A 475 15.34 -9.84 -37.11
CA ASP A 475 15.05 -11.27 -37.10
C ASP A 475 13.90 -11.59 -36.13
N PHE A 476 13.87 -10.94 -34.97
CA PHE A 476 12.73 -11.02 -34.04
C PHE A 476 11.42 -10.54 -34.66
N LEU A 477 11.43 -9.45 -35.43
CA LEU A 477 10.24 -8.95 -36.12
C LEU A 477 9.75 -9.93 -37.18
N ILE A 478 10.67 -10.51 -37.95
CA ILE A 478 10.34 -11.49 -39.00
C ILE A 478 9.78 -12.78 -38.36
N SER A 479 10.51 -13.38 -37.42
CA SER A 479 10.12 -14.63 -36.76
C SER A 479 8.84 -14.47 -35.94
N GLY A 480 8.68 -13.34 -35.27
CA GLY A 480 7.47 -13.01 -34.51
C GLY A 480 6.25 -12.86 -35.40
N TRP A 481 6.36 -12.20 -36.56
CA TRP A 481 5.26 -12.13 -37.53
C TRP A 481 4.92 -13.51 -38.10
N MET A 482 5.92 -14.29 -38.51
CA MET A 482 5.70 -15.64 -39.05
C MET A 482 4.90 -16.50 -38.07
N GLN A 483 5.35 -16.58 -36.81
CA GLN A 483 4.67 -17.39 -35.79
C GLN A 483 3.29 -16.82 -35.42
N THR A 484 3.12 -15.49 -35.39
CA THR A 484 1.85 -14.85 -35.05
C THR A 484 0.79 -15.10 -36.14
N LEU A 485 1.19 -15.12 -37.41
CA LEU A 485 0.28 -15.30 -38.54
C LEU A 485 -0.19 -16.76 -38.70
N GLU A 486 0.51 -17.72 -38.10
CA GLU A 486 0.07 -19.12 -38.05
C GLU A 486 -1.01 -19.37 -36.99
N GLN A 487 -1.28 -18.41 -36.11
CA GLN A 487 -2.08 -18.59 -34.90
C GLN A 487 -3.52 -18.08 -35.09
N ALA A 488 -4.46 -19.02 -35.16
CA ALA A 488 -5.87 -18.71 -35.39
C ALA A 488 -6.46 -17.77 -34.32
N ASP A 489 -6.02 -17.90 -33.06
CA ASP A 489 -6.49 -17.13 -31.90
C ASP A 489 -6.17 -15.63 -31.95
N VAL A 490 -5.31 -15.19 -32.88
CA VAL A 490 -4.89 -13.79 -33.00
C VAL A 490 -5.04 -13.22 -34.41
N ARG A 491 -5.60 -14.00 -35.35
CA ARG A 491 -5.72 -13.64 -36.77
C ARG A 491 -6.32 -12.25 -37.01
N ASP A 492 -7.47 -11.96 -36.39
CA ASP A 492 -8.15 -10.68 -36.59
C ASP A 492 -7.34 -9.51 -36.01
N ARG A 493 -6.72 -9.71 -34.84
CA ARG A 493 -5.86 -8.69 -34.26
C ARG A 493 -4.59 -8.47 -35.08
N ALA A 494 -3.97 -9.54 -35.57
CA ALA A 494 -2.80 -9.49 -36.44
C ALA A 494 -3.10 -8.70 -37.73
N TYR A 495 -4.27 -8.94 -38.34
CA TYR A 495 -4.72 -8.17 -39.50
C TYR A 495 -4.87 -6.68 -39.18
N GLN A 496 -5.49 -6.31 -38.04
CA GLN A 496 -5.62 -4.91 -37.63
C GLN A 496 -4.26 -4.23 -37.40
N VAL A 497 -3.30 -4.94 -36.79
CA VAL A 497 -1.94 -4.42 -36.60
C VAL A 497 -1.24 -4.21 -37.95
N LEU A 498 -1.36 -5.15 -38.91
CA LEU A 498 -0.82 -4.98 -40.26
C LEU A 498 -1.42 -3.77 -41.00
N LEU A 499 -2.73 -3.54 -40.88
CA LEU A 499 -3.37 -2.33 -41.41
C LEU A 499 -2.80 -1.06 -40.76
N GLY A 500 -2.58 -1.11 -39.44
CA GLY A 500 -1.92 -0.03 -38.73
C GLY A 500 -0.51 0.24 -39.26
N TRP A 501 0.29 -0.81 -39.55
CA TRP A 501 1.64 -0.66 -40.11
C TRP A 501 1.60 0.05 -41.47
N ALA A 502 0.68 -0.36 -42.35
CA ALA A 502 0.48 0.29 -43.65
C ALA A 502 0.14 1.77 -43.50
N LYS A 503 -0.79 2.11 -42.59
CA LYS A 503 -1.16 3.50 -42.30
C LYS A 503 0.00 4.30 -41.72
N ALA A 504 0.74 3.73 -40.78
CA ALA A 504 1.89 4.37 -40.16
C ALA A 504 3.04 4.65 -41.14
N ALA A 505 3.27 3.75 -42.10
CA ALA A 505 4.22 3.95 -43.18
C ALA A 505 3.75 5.04 -44.16
N HIS A 506 2.47 5.02 -44.55
CA HIS A 506 1.87 6.04 -45.42
C HIS A 506 1.96 7.45 -44.81
N GLU A 507 1.74 7.56 -43.51
CA GLU A 507 1.84 8.82 -42.74
C GLU A 507 3.30 9.24 -42.46
N GLY A 508 4.29 8.44 -42.88
CA GLY A 508 5.72 8.73 -42.68
C GLY A 508 6.21 8.55 -41.24
N ARG A 509 5.41 7.94 -40.35
CA ARG A 509 5.83 7.61 -38.97
C ARG A 509 6.82 6.45 -38.96
N LEU A 510 6.55 5.45 -39.81
CA LEU A 510 7.46 4.33 -40.03
C LEU A 510 8.19 4.52 -41.36
N GLU A 511 9.49 4.19 -41.37
CA GLU A 511 10.27 4.23 -42.59
C GLU A 511 9.82 3.11 -43.54
N SER A 512 9.30 3.50 -44.71
CA SER A 512 8.61 2.63 -45.65
C SER A 512 9.48 1.47 -46.14
N GLY A 513 10.76 1.71 -46.43
CA GLY A 513 11.69 0.69 -46.94
C GLY A 513 11.94 -0.44 -45.95
N THR A 514 12.24 -0.10 -44.69
CA THR A 514 12.45 -1.06 -43.60
C THR A 514 11.16 -1.82 -43.31
N THR A 515 10.03 -1.11 -43.22
CA THR A 515 8.72 -1.69 -42.90
C THR A 515 8.29 -2.73 -43.93
N PHE A 516 8.27 -2.36 -45.21
CA PHE A 516 7.88 -3.27 -46.27
C PHE A 516 8.97 -4.30 -46.60
N GLY A 517 10.24 -4.01 -46.31
CA GLY A 517 11.33 -4.99 -46.36
C GLY A 517 11.11 -6.15 -45.40
N ILE A 518 10.79 -5.86 -44.12
CA ILE A 518 10.45 -6.89 -43.12
C ILE A 518 9.22 -7.69 -43.56
N LEU A 519 8.15 -7.02 -43.98
CA LEU A 519 6.93 -7.72 -44.42
C LEU A 519 7.14 -8.56 -45.70
N THR A 520 8.08 -8.14 -46.56
CA THR A 520 8.50 -8.93 -47.73
C THR A 520 9.24 -10.20 -47.29
N ASP A 521 10.15 -10.08 -46.34
CA ASP A 521 10.87 -11.24 -45.79
C ASP A 521 9.88 -12.23 -45.13
N VAL A 522 8.91 -11.72 -44.37
CA VAL A 522 7.82 -12.53 -43.78
C VAL A 522 7.02 -13.24 -44.88
N ARG A 523 6.58 -12.52 -45.93
CA ARG A 523 5.83 -13.11 -47.05
C ARG A 523 6.62 -14.21 -47.75
N ASN A 524 7.92 -14.00 -47.97
CA ASN A 524 8.76 -14.94 -48.69
C ASN A 524 9.04 -16.20 -47.86
N ALA A 525 9.13 -16.07 -46.53
CA ALA A 525 9.38 -17.17 -45.61
C ALA A 525 8.10 -17.92 -45.16
N HIS A 526 6.93 -17.29 -45.26
CA HIS A 526 5.66 -17.83 -44.78
C HIS A 526 4.68 -18.11 -45.93
N THR A 527 4.17 -19.34 -46.03
CA THR A 527 3.13 -19.68 -47.03
C THR A 527 1.85 -18.90 -46.71
N PRO A 528 1.33 -18.01 -47.57
CA PRO A 528 0.26 -17.08 -47.21
C PRO A 528 -1.09 -17.81 -47.14
N VAL A 529 -1.43 -18.39 -45.99
CA VAL A 529 -2.72 -19.08 -45.77
C VAL A 529 -3.64 -18.34 -44.78
N ASP A 530 -3.31 -17.10 -44.36
CA ASP A 530 -4.01 -16.46 -43.22
C ASP A 530 -4.12 -14.92 -43.27
N ALA A 531 -4.04 -14.17 -42.15
CA ALA A 531 -4.18 -12.71 -42.08
C ALA A 531 -3.28 -11.93 -43.08
N MET A 532 -2.10 -12.46 -43.40
CA MET A 532 -1.23 -11.91 -44.46
C MET A 532 -1.84 -12.04 -45.85
N SER A 533 -2.53 -13.14 -46.17
CA SER A 533 -3.27 -13.28 -47.44
C SER A 533 -4.39 -12.24 -47.55
N ARG A 534 -5.12 -12.02 -46.45
CA ARG A 534 -6.17 -10.98 -46.36
C ARG A 534 -5.60 -9.58 -46.55
N PHE A 535 -4.42 -9.32 -45.99
CA PHE A 535 -3.70 -8.06 -46.16
C PHE A 535 -3.25 -7.83 -47.61
N LEU A 536 -2.65 -8.86 -48.24
CA LEU A 536 -2.10 -8.79 -49.60
C LEU A 536 -3.16 -8.76 -50.71
N TYR A 537 -4.20 -9.59 -50.60
CA TYR A 537 -5.19 -9.81 -51.67
C TYR A 537 -6.56 -9.16 -51.39
N GLY A 538 -6.74 -8.65 -50.17
CA GLY A 538 -7.93 -7.89 -49.76
C GLY A 538 -9.12 -8.73 -49.33
N SER A 539 -10.10 -8.02 -48.75
CA SER A 539 -11.47 -8.49 -48.55
C SER A 539 -12.38 -7.52 -49.30
N PRO A 540 -13.37 -7.99 -50.08
CA PRO A 540 -14.18 -7.09 -50.90
C PRO A 540 -14.91 -6.07 -50.01
N GLY A 541 -14.60 -4.78 -50.18
CA GLY A 541 -15.38 -3.66 -49.61
C GLY A 541 -14.63 -2.57 -48.84
N GLN A 542 -13.32 -2.68 -48.57
CA GLN A 542 -12.54 -1.61 -47.89
C GLN A 542 -11.11 -1.54 -48.43
N ASP A 543 -10.89 -0.71 -49.46
CA ASP A 543 -9.54 -0.38 -49.91
C ASP A 543 -9.22 1.09 -49.58
N ASP A 544 -8.57 1.30 -48.45
CA ASP A 544 -7.94 2.57 -48.06
C ASP A 544 -6.67 2.80 -48.90
N ARG A 545 -6.33 4.06 -49.17
CA ARG A 545 -5.15 4.46 -49.94
C ARG A 545 -3.85 3.91 -49.33
N ALA A 546 -3.72 3.92 -48.01
CA ALA A 546 -2.57 3.35 -47.32
C ALA A 546 -2.38 1.84 -47.61
N LEU A 547 -3.48 1.10 -47.74
CA LEU A 547 -3.47 -0.33 -48.03
C LEU A 547 -3.10 -0.61 -49.50
N ILE A 548 -3.59 0.20 -50.43
CA ILE A 548 -3.22 0.14 -51.85
C ILE A 548 -1.72 0.38 -52.01
N GLU A 549 -1.19 1.43 -51.38
CA GLU A 549 0.24 1.75 -51.43
C GLU A 549 1.11 0.65 -50.79
N ALA A 550 0.67 0.07 -49.67
CA ALA A 550 1.35 -1.07 -49.05
C ALA A 550 1.40 -2.30 -49.97
N ARG A 551 0.27 -2.64 -50.63
CA ARG A 551 0.22 -3.76 -51.58
C ARG A 551 1.13 -3.51 -52.79
N LEU A 552 1.15 -2.29 -53.33
CA LEU A 552 2.04 -1.90 -54.42
C LEU A 552 3.52 -1.99 -54.01
N ALA A 553 3.87 -1.50 -52.81
CA ALA A 553 5.24 -1.59 -52.28
C ALA A 553 5.68 -3.05 -52.15
N LEU A 554 4.83 -3.92 -51.60
CA LEU A 554 5.12 -5.35 -51.48
C LEU A 554 5.17 -6.07 -52.82
N ALA A 555 4.37 -5.66 -53.81
CA ALA A 555 4.42 -6.21 -55.17
C ALA A 555 5.68 -5.77 -55.95
N ASN A 556 6.16 -4.55 -55.71
CA ASN A 556 7.29 -3.95 -56.43
C ASN A 556 8.65 -4.25 -55.79
N LEU A 557 8.69 -4.66 -54.52
CA LEU A 557 9.89 -5.23 -53.90
C LEU A 557 10.09 -6.64 -54.48
N GLN A 558 10.88 -6.71 -55.55
CA GLN A 558 11.29 -7.96 -56.17
C GLN A 558 11.81 -8.92 -55.09
N THR A 559 11.42 -10.18 -55.19
CA THR A 559 12.08 -11.29 -54.51
C THR A 559 13.57 -11.20 -54.83
N CYS A 560 14.39 -10.77 -53.88
CA CYS A 560 15.82 -11.00 -53.98
C CYS A 560 16.01 -12.52 -53.99
N ASN A 561 16.27 -13.09 -55.17
CA ASN A 561 16.85 -14.42 -55.26
C ASN A 561 18.21 -14.33 -54.58
N HIS A 562 18.31 -14.72 -53.31
CA HIS A 562 19.58 -14.67 -52.57
C HIS A 562 20.67 -15.54 -53.22
N ALA A 563 20.27 -16.52 -54.04
CA ALA A 563 21.18 -17.29 -54.89
C ALA A 563 21.92 -16.42 -55.93
N GLU A 564 21.31 -15.32 -56.40
CA GLU A 564 21.82 -14.48 -57.50
C GLU A 564 22.16 -13.04 -57.07
N CYS A 565 21.98 -12.70 -55.78
CA CYS A 565 22.23 -11.35 -55.26
C CYS A 565 23.73 -10.96 -55.40
N LEU A 566 24.04 -9.98 -56.27
CA LEU A 566 25.41 -9.50 -56.55
C LEU A 566 25.95 -8.50 -55.50
N GLU A 567 25.12 -8.12 -54.51
CA GLU A 567 25.49 -7.23 -53.42
C GLU A 567 26.45 -7.92 -52.44
N PRO A 568 27.69 -7.41 -52.25
CA PRO A 568 28.69 -8.01 -51.37
C PRO A 568 28.32 -7.91 -49.87
N SER A 569 27.27 -7.15 -49.55
CA SER A 569 26.76 -6.92 -48.19
C SER A 569 25.53 -7.77 -47.82
N CYS A 570 25.11 -8.72 -48.68
CA CYS A 570 23.93 -9.56 -48.45
C CYS A 570 24.07 -10.42 -47.17
N PRO A 571 23.20 -10.23 -46.15
CA PRO A 571 23.35 -10.88 -44.84
C PRO A 571 23.20 -12.42 -44.90
N LEU A 572 22.55 -12.97 -45.93
CA LEU A 572 22.41 -14.41 -46.14
C LEU A 572 23.59 -15.05 -46.92
N LYS A 573 24.51 -14.26 -47.48
CA LYS A 573 25.77 -14.77 -48.10
C LYS A 573 26.95 -14.81 -47.13
N GLN A 574 26.82 -14.20 -45.95
CA GLN A 574 27.83 -14.33 -44.91
C GLN A 574 27.65 -15.68 -44.21
N ALA A 575 28.46 -16.65 -44.62
CA ALA A 575 28.55 -17.92 -43.90
C ALA A 575 28.97 -17.66 -42.44
N PRO A 576 28.38 -18.35 -41.45
CA PRO A 576 28.78 -18.22 -40.06
C PRO A 576 30.15 -18.88 -39.88
N GLY A 577 31.21 -18.06 -39.97
CA GLY A 577 32.59 -18.48 -39.68
C GLY A 577 33.56 -18.29 -40.84
N SER A 578 34.02 -17.05 -41.06
CA SER A 578 35.32 -16.81 -41.71
C SER A 578 35.88 -15.43 -41.34
N SER A 579 36.24 -15.27 -40.08
CA SER A 579 37.24 -14.29 -39.70
C SER A 579 38.63 -14.87 -39.99
N SER A 580 39.18 -14.60 -41.16
CA SER A 580 40.61 -14.79 -41.42
C SER A 580 41.15 -13.76 -42.40
N GLY A 581 41.87 -12.79 -41.82
CA GLY A 581 43.11 -12.18 -42.28
C GLY A 581 43.50 -12.14 -43.76
N SER A 582 43.91 -10.93 -44.16
CA SER A 582 44.96 -10.60 -45.14
C SER A 582 44.61 -10.86 -46.62
N SER A 583 45.02 -10.08 -47.61
CA SER A 583 45.80 -8.85 -47.76
C SER A 583 45.79 -8.59 -49.28
N SER A 584 45.78 -7.34 -49.74
CA SER A 584 46.49 -7.03 -50.99
C SER A 584 46.83 -5.55 -51.08
N ASP A 585 48.15 -5.37 -51.09
CA ASP A 585 48.94 -4.31 -51.70
C ASP A 585 48.27 -3.51 -52.82
N SER A 586 48.52 -2.19 -52.79
CA SER A 586 48.80 -1.46 -54.01
C SER A 586 50.03 -0.57 -53.81
N SER A 587 50.91 -0.67 -54.80
CA SER A 587 52.24 -0.05 -54.92
C SER A 587 52.19 1.48 -54.97
N THR A 588 53.26 2.14 -54.52
CA THR A 588 53.91 3.23 -55.29
C THR A 588 55.32 3.57 -54.78
N ALA A 589 56.29 3.29 -55.65
CA ALA A 589 57.54 4.01 -55.97
C ALA A 589 58.33 4.82 -54.91
N GLY A 590 59.61 4.45 -54.76
CA GLY A 590 60.73 5.36 -55.06
C GLY A 590 61.61 5.85 -53.90
N GLY A 591 62.89 5.46 -53.91
CA GLY A 591 63.99 6.23 -53.29
C GLY A 591 65.02 5.39 -52.50
N PRO A 592 66.29 5.29 -52.95
CA PRO A 592 67.37 4.65 -52.20
C PRO A 592 68.07 5.65 -51.27
N GLY A 593 68.47 5.22 -50.07
CA GLY A 593 69.23 6.08 -49.15
C GLY A 593 69.74 5.33 -47.92
N GLU A 594 71.06 5.28 -47.83
CA GLU A 594 71.94 4.71 -46.81
C GLU A 594 71.63 5.01 -45.33
N LEU A 595 71.83 3.97 -44.50
CA LEU A 595 72.62 3.88 -43.24
C LEU A 595 72.74 5.05 -42.24
N ARG A 596 72.68 4.63 -40.95
CA ARG A 596 73.04 5.29 -39.66
C ARG A 596 71.88 6.11 -39.06
N THR A 597 71.43 5.89 -37.83
CA THR A 597 72.10 5.46 -36.57
C THR A 597 71.05 4.83 -35.65
#